data_AF-A0A7S0J3I5-F1
#
_entry.id   AF-A0A7S0J3I5-F1
#
_cell.length_a   1.000
_cell.length_b   1.000
_cell.length_c   1.000
_cell.angle_alpha   90.00
_cell.angle_beta   90.00
_cell.angle_gamma   90.00
#
_symmetry.space_group_name_H-M   'P 1'
#
loop_
_entity.id
_entity.type
_entity.pdbx_description
1 polymer ?
#
loop_
_entity_poly.entity_id
_entity_poly.type
_entity_poly.pdbx_seq_one_letter_code
_entity_poly.pdbx_strand_id
1 'polypeptide(L)'
;STSQPLLRRLRTFSDLSNAYSGVSTRLDLAWGSSAIMNNLRFVADELLLPYGISRVLYLDADTCVRAPLSPLLQRDEHVVVAAERDKYSMLISTWTTRGRNISVHSAERRLIRRRWGFNSSQHQINAGVLRLDLQRWCRNKLFDRITEVANYHARVHRLFRWVGGSNQAFAEVALVPYVHHVRQEWNCRPAMPGSARKRCFIQHD
;
A
#
# COMPACT_ATOMS: atom_id res chain seq x y z
N SER A 1 22.24 2.66 -18.71
CA SER A 1 21.83 3.19 -17.39
C SER A 1 20.31 3.04 -17.25
N THR A 2 19.86 2.00 -16.58
CA THR A 2 18.43 1.62 -16.41
C THR A 2 17.73 2.36 -15.26
N SER A 3 18.47 3.14 -14.46
CA SER A 3 17.97 3.80 -13.25
C SER A 3 17.18 5.10 -13.49
N GLN A 4 17.46 5.84 -14.58
CA GLN A 4 16.79 7.12 -14.86
C GLN A 4 15.28 6.99 -15.17
N PRO A 5 14.83 6.02 -16.00
CA PRO A 5 13.40 5.85 -16.27
C PRO A 5 12.58 5.48 -15.03
N LEU A 6 13.11 4.60 -14.18
CA LEU A 6 12.45 4.17 -12.94
C LEU A 6 12.31 5.32 -11.93
N LEU A 7 13.39 6.07 -11.69
CA LEU A 7 13.36 7.23 -10.81
C LEU A 7 12.36 8.30 -11.29
N ARG A 8 12.23 8.49 -12.61
CA ARG A 8 11.24 9.40 -13.19
C ARG A 8 9.81 8.91 -12.90
N ARG A 9 9.52 7.63 -13.10
CA ARG A 9 8.20 7.05 -12.81
C ARG A 9 7.84 7.13 -11.33
N LEU A 10 8.78 6.80 -10.46
CA LEU A 10 8.61 6.93 -9.00
C LEU A 10 8.33 8.37 -8.59
N ARG A 11 9.06 9.34 -9.16
CA ARG A 11 8.81 10.76 -8.91
C ARG A 11 7.41 11.15 -9.39
N THR A 12 7.03 10.79 -10.61
CA THR A 12 5.68 11.06 -11.12
C THR A 12 4.60 10.47 -10.23
N PHE A 13 4.75 9.23 -9.76
CA PHE A 13 3.79 8.63 -8.84
C PHE A 13 3.73 9.34 -7.48
N SER A 14 4.89 9.71 -6.95
CA SER A 14 4.98 10.49 -5.72
C SER A 14 4.30 11.87 -5.88
N ASP A 15 4.52 12.54 -7.00
CA ASP A 15 3.91 13.85 -7.31
C ASP A 15 2.38 13.73 -7.40
N LEU A 16 1.87 12.70 -8.10
CA LEU A 16 0.43 12.41 -8.18
C LEU A 16 -0.18 12.13 -6.80
N SER A 17 0.56 11.43 -5.94
CA SER A 17 0.10 11.12 -4.58
C SER A 17 0.13 12.36 -3.66
N ASN A 18 1.08 13.28 -3.89
CA ASN A 18 1.31 14.47 -3.06
C ASN A 18 0.50 15.69 -3.48
N ALA A 19 0.10 15.81 -4.75
CA ALA A 19 -0.60 16.98 -5.28
C ALA A 19 -1.90 17.35 -4.51
N TYR A 20 -2.41 16.46 -3.65
CA TYR A 20 -3.66 16.64 -2.91
C TYR A 20 -3.56 16.45 -1.38
N SER A 21 -2.35 16.27 -0.84
CA SER A 21 -2.15 16.17 0.62
C SER A 21 -2.17 17.53 1.33
N GLY A 22 -2.11 18.65 0.59
CA GLY A 22 -2.05 20.01 1.14
C GLY A 22 -0.73 20.31 1.87
N VAL A 23 0.25 19.42 1.74
CA VAL A 23 1.60 19.60 2.27
C VAL A 23 2.39 20.37 1.21
N SER A 24 2.67 21.63 1.50
CA SER A 24 3.49 22.51 0.67
C SER A 24 4.84 21.86 0.36
N THR A 25 5.21 21.85 -0.92
CA THR A 25 6.47 21.39 -1.54
C THR A 25 7.69 22.24 -1.15
N ARG A 26 7.81 22.63 0.12
CA ARG A 26 8.94 23.43 0.63
C ARG A 26 9.82 22.67 1.64
N LEU A 27 9.56 21.39 1.86
CA LEU A 27 10.34 20.49 2.73
C LEU A 27 10.99 19.34 1.90
N ASP A 28 11.39 19.65 0.67
CA ASP A 28 11.54 18.70 -0.43
C ASP A 28 12.79 17.81 -0.45
N LEU A 29 13.77 18.00 0.45
CA LEU A 29 14.99 17.17 0.44
C LEU A 29 14.97 16.02 1.46
N ALA A 30 14.37 16.22 2.63
CA ALA A 30 14.27 15.17 3.66
C ALA A 30 13.03 14.27 3.47
N TRP A 31 11.97 14.79 2.83
CA TRP A 31 10.75 14.03 2.51
C TRP A 31 10.81 13.37 1.13
N GLY A 32 11.64 13.88 0.22
CA GLY A 32 11.86 13.25 -1.08
C GLY A 32 12.39 11.82 -0.94
N SER A 33 13.30 11.57 0.02
CA SER A 33 13.76 10.22 0.32
C SER A 33 12.66 9.37 0.97
N SER A 34 11.95 9.87 1.99
CA SER A 34 10.92 9.06 2.68
C SER A 34 9.72 8.73 1.79
N ALA A 35 9.28 9.66 0.93
CA ALA A 35 8.20 9.42 -0.02
C ALA A 35 8.62 8.41 -1.09
N ILE A 36 9.83 8.53 -1.65
CA ILE A 36 10.35 7.54 -2.61
C ILE A 36 10.50 6.16 -1.94
N MET A 37 11.04 6.10 -0.71
CA MET A 37 11.20 4.85 0.03
C MET A 37 9.85 4.18 0.32
N ASN A 38 8.82 4.95 0.69
CA ASN A 38 7.45 4.45 0.88
C ASN A 38 6.83 3.85 -0.41
N ASN A 39 7.35 4.21 -1.58
CA ASN A 39 6.86 3.73 -2.88
C ASN A 39 7.66 2.53 -3.42
N LEU A 40 8.84 2.23 -2.86
CA LEU A 40 9.72 1.18 -3.41
C LEU A 40 9.05 -0.18 -3.51
N ARG A 41 8.17 -0.52 -2.55
CA ARG A 41 7.40 -1.78 -2.57
C ARG A 41 6.54 -1.96 -3.83
N PHE A 42 6.15 -0.89 -4.50
CA PHE A 42 5.30 -0.96 -5.69
C PHE A 42 6.07 -1.04 -7.02
N VAL A 43 7.39 -0.82 -6.98
CA VAL A 43 8.29 -0.98 -8.14
C VAL A 43 9.33 -2.07 -7.90
N ALA A 44 9.04 -2.96 -6.95
CA ALA A 44 9.95 -4.03 -6.57
C ALA A 44 10.28 -4.97 -7.75
N ASP A 45 9.35 -5.14 -8.69
CA ASP A 45 9.56 -5.94 -9.89
C ASP A 45 10.64 -5.33 -10.80
N GLU A 46 10.58 -4.03 -11.06
CA GLU A 46 11.58 -3.31 -11.86
C GLU A 46 12.97 -3.32 -11.21
N LEU A 47 13.02 -3.31 -9.87
CA LEU A 47 14.27 -3.28 -9.11
C LEU A 47 14.91 -4.66 -8.98
N LEU A 48 14.12 -5.71 -8.78
CA LEU A 48 14.62 -7.00 -8.26
C LEU A 48 14.56 -8.13 -9.31
N LEU A 49 13.64 -8.07 -10.28
CA LEU A 49 13.62 -9.06 -11.38
C LEU A 49 14.93 -9.14 -12.18
N PRO A 50 15.63 -8.02 -12.49
CA PRO A 50 16.92 -8.09 -13.20
C PRO A 50 18.00 -8.89 -12.46
N TYR A 51 17.85 -9.05 -11.14
CA TYR A 51 18.75 -9.84 -10.29
C TYR A 51 18.26 -11.28 -10.08
N GLY A 52 17.26 -11.73 -10.85
CA GLY A 52 16.70 -13.08 -10.74
C GLY A 52 15.78 -13.29 -9.53
N ILE A 53 15.44 -12.24 -8.79
CA ILE A 53 14.53 -12.32 -7.64
C ILE A 53 13.09 -12.31 -8.16
N SER A 54 12.39 -13.43 -8.02
CA SER A 54 11.00 -13.58 -8.47
C SER A 54 9.95 -13.40 -7.35
N ARG A 55 10.38 -13.50 -6.09
CA ARG A 55 9.50 -13.44 -4.92
C ARG A 55 10.14 -12.59 -3.83
N VAL A 56 9.34 -11.71 -3.22
CA VAL A 56 9.80 -10.81 -2.15
C VAL A 56 8.79 -10.82 -1.01
N LEU A 57 9.29 -10.79 0.22
CA LEU A 57 8.52 -10.43 1.39
C LEU A 57 8.98 -9.05 1.84
N TYR A 58 8.10 -8.06 1.67
CA TYR A 58 8.27 -6.71 2.17
C TYR A 58 7.77 -6.62 3.61
N LEU A 59 8.55 -5.97 4.47
CA LEU A 59 8.22 -5.66 5.86
C LEU A 59 8.52 -4.18 6.12
N ASP A 60 7.61 -3.45 6.74
CA ASP A 60 7.88 -2.10 7.24
C ASP A 60 9.00 -2.16 8.29
N ALA A 61 9.84 -1.13 8.33
CA ALA A 61 11.03 -1.09 9.20
C ALA A 61 10.70 -1.10 10.71
N ASP A 62 9.47 -0.78 11.09
CA ASP A 62 8.97 -0.82 12.47
C ASP A 62 8.27 -2.15 12.83
N THR A 63 8.34 -3.15 11.96
CA THR A 63 7.79 -4.50 12.18
C THR A 63 8.71 -5.34 13.05
N CYS A 64 8.13 -6.05 14.03
CA CYS A 64 8.84 -7.01 14.87
C CYS A 64 8.34 -8.43 14.60
N VAL A 65 9.20 -9.28 14.07
CA VAL A 65 8.85 -10.67 13.72
C VAL A 65 9.05 -11.58 14.93
N ARG A 66 8.02 -12.34 15.32
CA ARG A 66 8.08 -13.27 16.47
C ARG A 66 7.85 -14.74 16.09
N ALA A 67 7.47 -15.01 14.85
CA ALA A 67 7.21 -16.34 14.32
C ALA A 67 7.91 -16.53 12.96
N PRO A 68 8.20 -17.78 12.53
CA PRO A 68 8.84 -18.04 11.24
C PRO A 68 8.08 -17.46 10.05
N LEU A 69 8.76 -16.82 9.11
CA LEU A 69 8.12 -16.20 7.92
C LEU A 69 7.88 -17.18 6.76
N SER A 70 8.43 -18.39 6.84
CA SER A 70 8.37 -19.41 5.80
C SER A 70 6.94 -19.68 5.28
N PRO A 71 5.89 -19.75 6.13
CA PRO A 71 4.53 -19.98 5.65
C PRO A 71 3.99 -18.87 4.73
N LEU A 72 4.44 -17.62 4.86
CA LEU A 72 4.09 -16.55 3.91
C LEU A 72 4.85 -16.68 2.59
N LEU A 73 6.10 -17.12 2.65
CA LEU A 73 6.98 -17.25 1.48
C LEU A 73 6.61 -18.44 0.59
N GLN A 74 6.03 -19.49 1.17
CA GLN A 74 5.68 -20.72 0.47
C GLN A 74 4.34 -20.65 -0.27
N ARG A 75 3.50 -19.65 -0.01
CA ARG A 75 2.22 -19.47 -0.72
C ARG A 75 2.45 -19.05 -2.17
N ASP A 76 2.07 -19.91 -3.11
CA ASP A 76 2.30 -19.70 -4.54
C ASP A 76 1.04 -19.29 -5.34
N GLU A 77 -0.07 -19.10 -4.65
CA GLU A 77 -1.39 -19.02 -5.29
C GLU A 77 -1.67 -17.62 -5.87
N HIS A 78 -1.08 -16.56 -5.33
CA HIS A 78 -1.51 -15.19 -5.62
C HIS A 78 -0.37 -14.22 -5.96
N VAL A 79 -0.72 -13.10 -6.61
CA VAL A 79 0.24 -12.06 -7.01
C VAL A 79 0.70 -11.25 -5.82
N VAL A 80 -0.25 -10.90 -4.95
CA VAL A 80 -0.01 -10.18 -3.70
C VAL A 80 -0.63 -10.98 -2.57
N VAL A 81 0.12 -11.19 -1.51
CA VAL A 81 -0.39 -11.74 -0.26
C VAL A 81 -0.21 -10.66 0.79
N ALA A 82 -1.30 -10.22 1.38
CA ALA A 82 -1.31 -9.09 2.31
C ALA A 82 -2.16 -9.43 3.53
N ALA A 83 -1.73 -8.97 4.70
CA ALA A 83 -2.54 -9.11 5.89
C ALA A 83 -3.78 -8.21 5.82
N GLU A 84 -4.91 -8.75 6.27
CA GLU A 84 -6.11 -7.96 6.51
C GLU A 84 -5.82 -6.80 7.46
N ARG A 85 -6.45 -5.66 7.21
CA ARG A 85 -6.50 -4.59 8.21
C ARG A 85 -7.28 -5.10 9.42
N ASP A 86 -6.69 -4.94 10.61
CA ASP A 86 -7.39 -5.17 11.87
C ASP A 86 -8.71 -4.36 11.90
N LYS A 87 -9.79 -4.95 12.42
CA LYS A 87 -11.07 -4.26 12.67
C LYS A 87 -10.88 -3.03 13.56
N TYR A 88 -9.91 -3.03 14.49
CA TYR A 88 -9.52 -1.84 15.24
C TYR A 88 -8.84 -0.80 14.36
N SER A 89 -8.11 -1.22 13.32
CA SER A 89 -7.59 -0.29 12.32
C SER A 89 -8.69 0.32 11.44
N MET A 90 -9.88 -0.30 11.42
CA MET A 90 -11.08 0.12 10.71
C MET A 90 -11.90 1.09 11.58
N LEU A 91 -11.97 0.86 12.90
CA LEU A 91 -12.26 1.92 13.85
C LEU A 91 -11.26 3.07 13.68
N ILE A 92 -9.96 2.78 13.46
CA ILE A 92 -8.90 3.74 13.09
C ILE A 92 -8.95 4.19 11.61
N SER A 93 -9.83 3.63 10.78
CA SER A 93 -10.09 4.15 9.43
C SER A 93 -11.12 5.29 9.48
N THR A 94 -11.78 5.43 10.62
CA THR A 94 -12.36 6.70 11.10
C THR A 94 -11.33 7.63 11.79
N TRP A 95 -10.02 7.32 11.84
CA TRP A 95 -9.06 8.05 12.69
C TRP A 95 -8.14 9.01 11.94
N THR A 96 -8.40 10.29 12.20
CA THR A 96 -7.51 11.10 13.05
C THR A 96 -6.00 10.92 12.86
N THR A 97 -5.51 11.36 11.71
CA THR A 97 -4.37 12.29 11.73
C THR A 97 -4.96 13.71 11.71
N ARG A 98 -5.27 14.26 12.90
CA ARG A 98 -5.85 15.61 13.11
C ARG A 98 -7.27 15.85 12.54
N GLY A 99 -8.20 14.90 12.73
CA GLY A 99 -9.63 15.14 12.45
C GLY A 99 -10.05 15.22 10.97
N ARG A 100 -9.29 14.60 10.04
CA ARG A 100 -9.63 14.60 8.61
C ARG A 100 -9.74 13.17 8.07
N ASN A 101 -10.99 12.73 7.87
CA ASN A 101 -11.35 11.39 7.38
C ASN A 101 -10.83 11.15 5.95
N ILE A 102 -10.26 9.96 5.68
CA ILE A 102 -10.28 9.36 4.33
C ILE A 102 -11.74 8.97 4.05
N SER A 103 -12.56 9.96 3.79
CA SER A 103 -13.95 9.76 3.43
C SER A 103 -13.99 9.52 1.94
N VAL A 104 -14.14 8.26 1.54
CA VAL A 104 -14.72 7.93 0.24
C VAL A 104 -16.21 8.20 0.41
N HIS A 105 -16.69 9.32 -0.13
CA HIS A 105 -18.11 9.64 -0.17
C HIS A 105 -18.87 8.47 -0.84
N SER A 106 -20.13 8.26 -0.44
CA SER A 106 -20.92 7.11 -0.87
C SER A 106 -21.15 7.06 -2.39
N ALA A 107 -21.20 8.21 -3.07
CA ALA A 107 -21.31 8.29 -4.53
C ALA A 107 -20.04 7.75 -5.22
N GLU A 108 -18.88 8.02 -4.64
CA GLU A 108 -17.56 7.62 -5.12
C GLU A 108 -17.35 6.12 -4.91
N ARG A 109 -17.93 5.52 -3.86
CA ARG A 109 -17.91 4.06 -3.68
C ARG A 109 -18.56 3.33 -4.86
N ARG A 110 -19.65 3.88 -5.42
CA ARG A 110 -20.32 3.28 -6.59
C ARG A 110 -19.44 3.39 -7.83
N LEU A 111 -18.80 4.53 -8.04
CA LEU A 111 -17.87 4.75 -9.15
C LEU A 111 -16.66 3.81 -9.04
N ILE A 112 -16.06 3.74 -7.85
CA ILE A 112 -14.90 2.91 -7.56
C ILE A 112 -15.22 1.43 -7.77
N ARG A 113 -16.37 0.96 -7.27
CA ARG A 113 -16.84 -0.41 -7.48
C ARG A 113 -17.09 -0.71 -8.96
N ARG A 114 -17.73 0.20 -9.71
CA ARG A 114 -18.03 0.00 -11.14
C ARG A 114 -16.76 -0.08 -12.00
N ARG A 115 -15.76 0.75 -11.70
CA ARG A 115 -14.55 0.86 -12.53
C ARG A 115 -13.44 -0.10 -12.13
N TRP A 116 -13.22 -0.31 -10.84
CA TRP A 116 -12.11 -1.12 -10.33
C TRP A 116 -12.54 -2.35 -9.51
N GLY A 117 -13.85 -2.57 -9.31
CA GLY A 117 -14.36 -3.71 -8.55
C GLY A 117 -14.17 -3.60 -7.02
N PHE A 118 -13.61 -2.50 -6.52
CA PHE A 118 -13.29 -2.35 -5.10
C PHE A 118 -14.54 -2.22 -4.22
N ASN A 119 -14.60 -3.06 -3.18
CA ASN A 119 -15.62 -3.05 -2.13
C ASN A 119 -14.96 -2.85 -0.76
N SER A 120 -15.28 -1.75 -0.07
CA SER A 120 -14.52 -1.24 1.08
C SER A 120 -14.44 -2.15 2.30
N SER A 121 -15.37 -3.10 2.48
CA SER A 121 -15.37 -4.02 3.63
C SER A 121 -14.47 -5.25 3.46
N GLN A 122 -14.07 -5.58 2.23
CA GLN A 122 -13.39 -6.85 1.92
C GLN A 122 -11.97 -6.67 1.36
N HIS A 123 -11.57 -5.45 1.03
CA HIS A 123 -10.35 -5.22 0.24
C HIS A 123 -9.36 -4.23 0.87
N GLN A 124 -9.54 -3.90 2.15
CA GLN A 124 -8.54 -3.12 2.89
C GLN A 124 -7.40 -4.03 3.33
N ILE A 125 -6.18 -3.65 2.96
CA ILE A 125 -4.96 -4.36 3.31
C ILE A 125 -4.07 -3.51 4.21
N ASN A 126 -3.26 -4.12 5.07
CA ASN A 126 -2.17 -3.41 5.71
C ASN A 126 -0.89 -3.59 4.88
N ALA A 127 -0.39 -2.50 4.29
CA ALA A 127 0.76 -2.52 3.38
C ALA A 127 2.12 -2.73 4.09
N GLY A 128 2.14 -2.84 5.42
CA GLY A 128 3.38 -3.05 6.18
C GLY A 128 3.95 -4.46 6.10
N VAL A 129 3.18 -5.44 5.60
CA VAL A 129 3.65 -6.81 5.35
C VAL A 129 3.01 -7.27 4.04
N LEU A 130 3.83 -7.48 3.01
CA LEU A 130 3.38 -7.88 1.69
C LEU A 130 4.30 -8.98 1.14
N ARG A 131 3.76 -10.12 0.74
CA ARG A 131 4.47 -11.02 -0.17
C ARG A 131 4.08 -10.71 -1.60
N LEU A 132 5.07 -10.51 -2.44
CA LEU A 132 4.93 -10.14 -3.85
C LEU A 132 5.48 -11.26 -4.73
N ASP A 133 4.69 -11.66 -5.72
CA ASP A 133 5.15 -12.41 -6.88
C ASP A 133 5.56 -11.42 -7.97
N LEU A 134 6.86 -11.16 -8.12
CA LEU A 134 7.34 -10.11 -9.00
C LEU A 134 7.08 -10.41 -10.47
N GLN A 135 7.11 -11.69 -10.86
CA GLN A 135 6.80 -12.08 -12.24
C GLN A 135 5.32 -11.87 -12.56
N ARG A 136 4.41 -12.30 -11.68
CA ARG A 136 2.98 -12.03 -11.86
C ARG A 136 2.67 -10.54 -11.70
N TRP A 137 3.38 -9.82 -10.84
CA TRP A 137 3.24 -8.37 -10.65
C TRP A 137 3.56 -7.62 -11.95
N CYS A 138 4.71 -7.93 -12.55
CA CYS A 138 5.14 -7.36 -13.83
C CYS A 138 4.17 -7.73 -14.96
N ARG A 139 3.82 -9.01 -15.10
CA ARG A 139 2.87 -9.49 -16.14
C ARG A 139 1.50 -8.81 -16.07
N ASN A 140 1.00 -8.56 -14.85
CA ASN A 140 -0.28 -7.88 -14.63
C ASN A 140 -0.17 -6.35 -14.59
N LYS A 141 1.03 -5.79 -14.82
CA LYS A 141 1.32 -4.34 -14.83
C LYS A 141 0.77 -3.63 -13.60
N LEU A 142 0.98 -4.21 -12.41
CA LEU A 142 0.30 -3.74 -11.20
C LEU A 142 0.68 -2.31 -10.82
N PHE A 143 1.94 -1.89 -11.01
CA PHE A 143 2.34 -0.51 -10.76
C PHE A 143 1.64 0.49 -11.70
N ASP A 144 1.43 0.14 -12.97
CA ASP A 144 0.68 0.97 -13.92
C ASP A 144 -0.78 1.13 -13.49
N ARG A 145 -1.41 0.06 -12.99
CA ARG A 145 -2.77 0.13 -12.43
C ARG A 145 -2.85 1.04 -11.22
N ILE A 146 -1.90 0.96 -10.30
CA ILE A 146 -1.81 1.87 -9.14
C ILE A 146 -1.69 3.33 -9.62
N THR A 147 -0.84 3.56 -10.62
CA THR A 147 -0.64 4.88 -11.23
C THR A 147 -1.89 5.37 -11.97
N GLU A 148 -2.67 4.49 -12.59
CA GLU A 148 -3.96 4.84 -13.22
C GLU A 148 -4.96 5.36 -12.18
N VAL A 149 -5.10 4.68 -11.03
CA VAL A 149 -5.99 5.12 -9.95
C VAL A 149 -5.54 6.49 -9.40
N ALA A 150 -4.24 6.68 -9.19
CA ALA A 150 -3.68 7.95 -8.73
C ALA A 150 -3.90 9.08 -9.76
N ASN A 151 -3.67 8.82 -11.05
CA ASN A 151 -3.93 9.78 -12.12
C ASN A 151 -5.41 10.15 -12.22
N TYR A 152 -6.31 9.15 -12.14
CA TYR A 152 -7.74 9.40 -12.18
C TYR A 152 -8.18 10.27 -11.00
N HIS A 153 -7.69 9.93 -9.80
CA HIS A 153 -7.92 10.71 -8.60
C HIS A 153 -7.48 12.17 -8.75
N ALA A 154 -6.29 12.38 -9.30
CA ALA A 154 -5.71 13.70 -9.48
C ALA A 154 -6.40 14.53 -10.58
N ARG A 155 -6.70 13.92 -11.72
CA ARG A 155 -7.01 14.66 -12.95
C ARG A 155 -8.46 14.58 -13.42
N VAL A 156 -9.19 13.54 -13.02
CA VAL A 156 -10.54 13.26 -13.54
C VAL A 156 -11.59 13.44 -12.46
N HIS A 157 -11.47 12.68 -11.38
CA HIS A 157 -12.43 12.74 -10.29
C HIS A 157 -11.80 12.30 -8.97
N ARG A 158 -11.95 13.15 -7.96
CA ARG A 158 -11.32 12.98 -6.66
C ARG A 158 -11.95 11.82 -5.88
N LEU A 159 -11.33 10.64 -5.98
CA LEU A 159 -11.77 9.41 -5.28
C LEU A 159 -11.70 9.48 -3.74
N PHE A 160 -10.81 10.31 -3.20
CA PHE A 160 -10.50 10.36 -1.77
C PHE A 160 -10.51 11.79 -1.26
N ARG A 161 -11.19 12.05 -0.14
CA ARG A 161 -11.15 13.40 0.44
C ARG A 161 -9.76 13.77 0.97
N TRP A 162 -8.99 12.81 1.47
CA TRP A 162 -7.62 13.02 1.93
C TRP A 162 -6.86 11.70 1.81
N VAL A 163 -5.62 11.74 1.32
CA VAL A 163 -4.75 10.56 1.22
C VAL A 163 -3.56 10.63 2.18
N GLY A 164 -3.34 11.76 2.86
CA GLY A 164 -2.31 11.90 3.90
C GLY A 164 -0.88 11.59 3.47
N GLY A 165 -0.56 11.72 2.18
CA GLY A 165 0.72 11.27 1.63
C GLY A 165 0.86 9.74 1.61
N SER A 166 -0.19 8.99 1.95
CA SER A 166 -0.22 7.54 1.83
C SER A 166 -0.65 7.13 0.43
N ASN A 167 0.25 6.41 -0.24
CA ASN A 167 0.03 5.72 -1.51
C ASN A 167 -0.84 4.46 -1.36
N GLN A 168 -1.15 4.04 -0.14
CA GLN A 168 -1.84 2.78 0.16
C GLN A 168 -3.26 2.74 -0.41
N ALA A 169 -4.00 3.85 -0.38
CA ALA A 169 -5.37 3.88 -0.87
C ALA A 169 -5.46 3.59 -2.39
N PHE A 170 -4.48 4.07 -3.17
CA PHE A 170 -4.40 3.77 -4.60
C PHE A 170 -4.09 2.29 -4.84
N ALA A 171 -3.18 1.72 -4.05
CA ALA A 171 -2.85 0.30 -4.12
C ALA A 171 -4.02 -0.59 -3.73
N GLU A 172 -4.73 -0.28 -2.64
CA GLU A 172 -5.93 -1.01 -2.21
C GLU A 172 -6.99 -1.11 -3.32
N VAL A 173 -7.23 -0.02 -4.06
CA VAL A 173 -8.18 -0.01 -5.19
C VAL A 173 -7.64 -0.78 -6.39
N ALA A 174 -6.38 -0.59 -6.76
CA ALA A 174 -5.80 -1.17 -7.97
C ALA A 174 -5.56 -2.69 -7.87
N LEU A 175 -5.28 -3.17 -6.65
CA LEU A 175 -4.82 -4.53 -6.39
C LEU A 175 -5.93 -5.52 -6.02
N VAL A 176 -7.19 -5.06 -5.88
CA VAL A 176 -8.36 -5.89 -5.52
C VAL A 176 -8.37 -7.29 -6.11
N PRO A 177 -8.28 -7.49 -7.45
CA PRO A 177 -8.41 -8.82 -8.03
C PRO A 177 -7.15 -9.69 -7.87
N TYR A 178 -6.08 -9.16 -7.27
CA TYR A 178 -4.76 -9.78 -7.22
C TYR A 178 -4.26 -10.06 -5.80
N VAL A 179 -4.99 -9.58 -4.81
CA VAL A 179 -4.66 -9.75 -3.39
C VAL A 179 -5.32 -11.00 -2.85
N HIS A 180 -4.51 -11.79 -2.15
CA HIS A 180 -4.97 -12.77 -1.18
C HIS A 180 -4.78 -12.23 0.22
N HIS A 181 -5.87 -12.27 0.97
CA HIS A 181 -5.91 -11.80 2.34
C HIS A 181 -5.43 -12.91 3.28
N VAL A 182 -4.45 -12.59 4.12
CA VAL A 182 -4.06 -13.44 5.25
C VAL A 182 -4.60 -12.86 6.55
N ARG A 183 -4.70 -13.72 7.56
CA ARG A 183 -5.17 -13.33 8.88
C ARG A 183 -4.38 -12.16 9.42
N GLN A 184 -5.05 -11.27 10.15
CA GLN A 184 -4.46 -10.07 10.75
C GLN A 184 -3.22 -10.33 11.63
N GLU A 185 -3.04 -11.56 12.11
CA GLU A 185 -1.92 -12.01 12.93
C GLU A 185 -0.55 -11.88 12.21
N TRP A 186 -0.57 -11.84 10.88
CA TRP A 186 0.60 -11.59 10.03
C TRP A 186 0.99 -10.12 9.93
N ASN A 187 0.20 -9.20 10.45
CA ASN A 187 0.51 -7.77 10.50
C ASN A 187 -0.32 -7.09 11.60
N CYS A 188 -0.26 -7.65 12.81
CA CYS A 188 -1.11 -7.15 13.89
C CYS A 188 -0.56 -5.81 14.36
N ARG A 189 -1.41 -4.80 14.48
CA ARG A 189 -1.06 -3.54 15.14
C ARG A 189 -1.50 -3.68 16.58
N PRO A 190 -0.60 -3.68 17.54
CA PRO A 190 -1.07 -3.93 18.87
C PRO A 190 -1.73 -2.61 19.38
N ALA A 191 -2.87 -2.69 20.08
CA ALA A 191 -3.71 -1.55 20.47
C ALA A 191 -3.09 -0.54 21.48
N MET A 192 -2.99 0.76 21.13
CA MET A 192 -2.25 1.96 21.68
C MET A 192 -2.04 2.32 23.22
N PRO A 193 -1.01 3.16 23.59
CA PRO A 193 -0.43 3.50 24.94
C PRO A 193 -1.22 3.93 26.18
N GLY A 194 -1.23 3.22 27.33
CA GLY A 194 -2.09 2.05 27.52
C GLY A 194 -1.69 0.85 26.68
N SER A 195 -0.37 0.82 26.36
CA SER A 195 0.42 0.29 25.20
C SER A 195 1.59 1.20 24.67
N ALA A 196 2.57 1.62 25.46
CA ALA A 196 3.68 2.40 24.89
C ALA A 196 4.47 1.51 23.90
N ARG A 197 4.54 1.91 22.63
CA ARG A 197 5.22 1.19 21.52
C ARG A 197 4.80 -0.26 21.36
N LYS A 198 3.62 -0.45 20.79
CA LYS A 198 3.17 -1.73 20.28
C LYS A 198 3.73 -1.90 18.84
N ARG A 199 4.84 -2.63 18.74
CA ARG A 199 5.48 -3.05 17.47
C ARG A 199 4.50 -3.93 16.71
N CYS A 200 4.37 -3.80 15.40
CA CYS A 200 3.57 -4.76 14.64
C CYS A 200 4.17 -6.15 14.83
N PHE A 201 3.44 -7.10 15.40
CA PHE A 201 3.97 -8.44 15.64
C PHE A 201 3.46 -9.39 14.55
N ILE A 202 4.38 -10.17 13.98
CA ILE A 202 4.00 -11.37 13.25
C ILE A 202 3.97 -12.49 14.29
N GLN A 203 2.75 -12.91 14.66
CA GLN A 203 2.50 -14.04 15.57
C GLN A 203 1.56 -15.00 14.85
N HIS A 204 1.98 -16.24 14.66
CA HIS A 204 1.13 -17.34 14.24
C HIS A 204 1.60 -18.58 14.99
N ASP A 205 0.65 -19.44 15.34
CA ASP A 205 0.89 -20.71 16.03
C ASP A 205 1.32 -21.80 15.03
#